data_AF-F3GN89-F1
#
_entry.id   AF-F3GN89-F1
#
_cell.length_a   1.000
_cell.length_b   1.000
_cell.length_c   1.000
_cell.angle_alpha   90.00
_cell.angle_beta   90.00
_cell.angle_gamma   90.00
#
_symmetry.space_group_name_H-M   'P 1'
#
loop_
_entity.id
_entity.type
_entity.pdbx_description
1 polymer ?
#
loop_
_entity_poly.entity_id
_entity_poly.type
_entity_poly.pdbx_seq_one_letter_code
_entity_poly.pdbx_strand_id
1 'polypeptide(L)' 'AMAPAPGDRLIIQQAAKKPSHVSSAIVHLKQSRMLSKLMRVALER' A
#
# COMPACT_ATOMS: atom_id res chain seq x y z
N ALA A 1 6.27 -13.39 -6.92
CA ALA A 1 6.05 -12.30 -5.95
C ALA A 1 4.85 -11.46 -6.42
N MET A 2 3.90 -11.14 -5.54
CA MET A 2 2.73 -10.32 -5.91
C MET A 2 3.21 -8.88 -6.17
N ALA A 3 2.96 -8.38 -7.38
CA ALA A 3 3.29 -7.00 -7.70
C ALA A 3 2.53 -6.04 -6.77
N PRO A 4 3.16 -4.94 -6.31
CA PRO A 4 2.48 -3.95 -5.46
C PRO A 4 1.27 -3.38 -6.19
N ALA A 5 0.18 -3.17 -5.43
CA ALA A 5 -1.07 -2.64 -5.97
C ALA A 5 -0.81 -1.30 -6.68
N PRO A 6 -1.56 -0.97 -7.74
CA PRO A 6 -1.34 0.27 -8.49
C PRO A 6 -1.34 1.53 -7.60
N GLY A 7 -2.19 1.57 -6.57
CA GLY A 7 -2.23 2.66 -5.58
C GLY A 7 -0.96 2.77 -4.72
N ASP A 8 -0.38 1.64 -4.31
CA ASP A 8 0.85 1.61 -3.51
C ASP A 8 2.04 2.18 -4.28
N ARG A 9 2.10 1.92 -5.59
CA ARG A 9 3.15 2.48 -6.46
C ARG A 9 3.10 4.01 -6.50
N LEU A 10 1.91 4.59 -6.57
CA LEU A 10 1.75 6.05 -6.56
C LEU A 10 2.19 6.65 -5.21
N ILE A 11 1.81 6.01 -4.10
CA ILE A 11 2.20 6.43 -2.76
C ILE A 11 3.73 6.39 -2.60
N ILE A 12 4.38 5.31 -3.04
CA ILE A 12 5.84 5.17 -3.00
C ILE A 12 6.52 6.23 -3.86
N GLN A 13 6.01 6.49 -5.07
CA GLN A 13 6.57 7.51 -5.97
C GLN A 13 6.42 8.92 -5.39
N GLN A 14 5.30 9.23 -4.73
CA GLN A 14 5.09 10.53 -4.09
C GLN A 14 6.01 10.72 -2.86
N ALA A 15 6.19 9.68 -2.06
CA ALA A 15 7.11 9.70 -0.92
C ALA A 15 8.58 9.84 -1.34
N ALA A 16 8.97 9.17 -2.43
CA ALA A 16 10.32 9.29 -2.99
C ALA A 16 10.65 10.71 -3.47
N LYS A 17 9.64 11.48 -3.90
CA LYS A 17 9.80 12.89 -4.32
C LYS A 17 9.80 13.87 -3.15
N LYS A 18 9.20 13.52 -2.01
CA LYS A 18 9.04 14.41 -0.86
C LYS A 18 9.30 13.63 0.44
N PRO A 19 10.49 13.79 1.06
CA PRO A 19 10.86 13.09 2.29
C PRO A 19 9.86 13.31 3.44
N SER A 20 9.22 14.48 3.49
CA SER A 20 8.18 14.80 4.49
C SER A 20 6.94 13.91 4.43
N HIS A 21 6.71 13.21 3.31
CA HIS A 21 5.54 12.34 3.12
C HIS A 21 5.82 10.87 3.43
N VAL A 22 7.06 10.50 3.76
CA VAL A 22 7.46 9.09 3.98
C VAL A 22 6.68 8.45 5.13
N SER A 23 6.52 9.15 6.25
CA SER A 23 5.76 8.64 7.41
C SER A 23 4.30 8.35 7.05
N SER A 24 3.67 9.26 6.30
CA SER A 24 2.29 9.07 5.81
C SER A 24 2.21 7.89 4.84
N ALA A 25 3.15 7.79 3.90
CA ALA A 25 3.23 6.70 2.94
C ALA A 25 3.37 5.33 3.62
N ILE A 26 4.17 5.21 4.68
CA ILE A 26 4.31 3.97 5.44
C ILE A 26 2.97 3.53 6.06
N VAL A 27 2.21 4.48 6.63
CA VAL A 27 0.89 4.19 7.21
C VAL A 27 -0.09 3.72 6.13
N HIS A 28 -0.14 4.41 4.99
CA HIS A 28 -1.00 4.03 3.88
C HIS A 28 -0.66 2.64 3.32
N LEU A 29 0.63 2.34 3.13
CA LEU A 29 1.07 1.03 2.67
C LEU A 29 0.72 -0.10 3.67
N LYS A 30 0.78 0.17 4.98
CA LYS A 30 0.35 -0.78 6.02
C LYS A 30 -1.16 -1.05 5.93
N GLN A 31 -1.97 -0.01 5.78
CA GLN A 31 -3.43 -0.14 5.62
C GLN A 31 -3.79 -0.89 4.33
N SER A 32 -3.11 -0.58 3.22
CA SER A 32 -3.30 -1.25 1.93
C SER A 32 -3.02 -2.76 2.00
N ARG A 33 -1.97 -3.18 2.71
CA ARG A 33 -1.69 -4.61 2.99
C ARG A 33 -2.80 -5.27 3.81
N MET A 34 -3.32 -4.57 4.82
CA MET A 34 -4.43 -5.09 5.63
C MET A 34 -5.69 -5.30 4.78
N LEU A 35 -6.04 -4.33 3.93
CA LEU A 35 -7.17 -4.44 2.99
C LEU A 35 -6.97 -5.60 2.01
N SER A 36 -5.76 -5.74 1.45
CA SER A 36 -5.42 -6.84 0.54
C SER A 36 -5.59 -8.21 1.21
N LYS A 37 -5.22 -8.32 2.49
CA LYS A 37 -5.43 -9.54 3.29
C LYS A 37 -6.92 -9.81 3.50
N LEU A 38 -7.70 -8.80 3.86
CA LEU A 38 -9.16 -8.94 4.04
C LEU A 38 -9.86 -9.37 2.74
N MET A 39 -9.49 -8.77 1.60
CA MET A 39 -10.04 -9.14 0.30
C MET A 39 -9.71 -10.59 -0.07
N ARG A 40 -8.49 -11.06 0.23
CA ARG A 40 -8.14 -12.46 0.05
C ARG A 40 -9.01 -13.38 0.90
N VAL A 41 -9.16 -13.06 2.19
CA VAL A 41 -10.00 -13.84 3.11
C VAL A 41 -11.47 -13.87 2.64
N ALA A 42 -11.98 -12.77 2.09
CA ALA A 42 -13.35 -12.68 1.61
C ALA A 42 -13.59 -13.47 0.31
N LEU A 43 -12.59 -13.60 -0.56
CA LEU A 43 -12.68 -14.33 -1.83
C LEU A 43 -12.35 -15.83 -1.70
N GLU A 44 -11.65 -16.23 -0.64
CA GLU A 44 -11.38 -17.64 -0.30
C GLU A 44 -12.55 -18.31 0.47
N ARG A 45 -13.66 -17.60 0.65
CA ARG A 45 -14.92 -18.04 1.27
C ARG A 45 -16.00 -18.16 0.20
#